data_AF-A0A438X6S6-F1
#
_entry.id   AF-A0A438X6S6-F1
#
_cell.length_a   1.000
_cell.length_b   1.000
_cell.length_c   1.000
_cell.angle_alpha   90.00
_cell.angle_beta   90.00
_cell.angle_gamma   90.00
#
_symmetry.space_group_name_H-M   'P 1'
#
loop_
_entity.id
_entity.type
_entity.pdbx_description
1 polymer ?
#
loop_
_entity_poly.entity_id
_entity_poly.type
_entity_poly.pdbx_seq_one_letter_code
_entity_poly.pdbx_strand_id
1 'polypeptide(L)' 'APQKNTKNTKNTKNAPKKNFEEHVHALERAIDRLNDPNLSLKDGMDLYKTAMQELVLAQKLLENAYLEYEKLQTPDQKA' A
#
# COMPACT_ATOMS: atom_id res chain seq x y z
N ALA A 1 7.93 -44.46 -20.84
CA ALA A 1 8.53 -43.66 -19.75
C ALA A 1 9.08 -42.35 -20.34
N PRO A 2 9.29 -41.28 -19.56
CA PRO A 2 8.51 -40.02 -19.54
C PRO A 2 9.38 -38.80 -19.98
N GLN A 3 8.96 -37.54 -20.11
CA GLN A 3 8.52 -36.55 -19.10
C GLN A 3 8.06 -35.27 -19.84
N LYS A 4 6.87 -34.73 -19.57
CA LYS A 4 6.56 -33.63 -18.63
C LYS A 4 7.10 -32.25 -19.07
N ASN A 5 6.21 -31.35 -19.50
CA ASN A 5 6.36 -29.94 -19.16
C ASN A 5 5.01 -29.20 -19.08
N THR A 6 4.47 -29.18 -17.87
CA THR A 6 3.37 -28.33 -17.38
C THR A 6 3.81 -26.87 -17.43
N LYS A 7 3.13 -26.03 -18.23
CA LYS A 7 3.36 -24.58 -18.22
C LYS A 7 2.86 -23.98 -16.90
N ASN A 8 3.85 -23.57 -16.11
CA ASN A 8 3.81 -22.83 -14.86
C ASN A 8 2.68 -21.78 -14.76
N THR A 9 1.82 -21.99 -13.76
CA THR A 9 1.07 -20.97 -13.03
C THR A 9 2.08 -20.01 -12.38
N LYS A 10 2.29 -18.83 -12.97
CA LYS A 10 3.19 -17.80 -12.41
C LYS A 10 2.48 -17.16 -11.20
N ASN A 11 2.95 -17.49 -10.00
CA ASN A 11 2.63 -16.85 -8.73
C ASN A 11 2.81 -15.32 -8.82
N THR A 12 1.72 -14.56 -8.90
CA THR A 12 1.71 -13.08 -8.84
C THR A 12 1.45 -12.56 -7.43
N LYS A 13 1.98 -13.21 -6.38
CA LYS A 13 1.65 -12.90 -4.96
C LYS A 13 2.82 -12.41 -4.09
N ASN A 14 3.97 -12.06 -4.67
CA ASN A 14 5.15 -11.65 -3.90
C ASN A 14 5.72 -10.29 -4.35
N ALA A 15 4.87 -9.33 -4.69
CA ALA A 15 5.33 -7.94 -4.69
C ALA A 15 5.56 -7.52 -3.22
N PRO A 16 6.71 -6.95 -2.85
CA PRO A 16 6.93 -6.48 -1.49
C PRO A 16 5.82 -5.48 -1.13
N LYS A 17 5.16 -5.70 0.01
CA LYS A 17 4.22 -4.71 0.56
C LYS A 17 5.03 -3.48 0.94
N LYS A 18 4.65 -2.33 0.40
CA LYS A 18 5.28 -1.04 0.73
C LYS A 18 5.13 -0.75 2.23
N ASN A 19 6.11 -0.07 2.81
CA ASN A 19 6.02 0.45 4.18
C ASN A 19 5.28 1.81 4.21
N PHE A 20 5.09 2.38 5.40
CA PHE A 20 4.34 3.62 5.59
C PHE A 20 4.97 4.79 4.82
N GLU A 21 6.28 4.97 4.96
CA GLU A 21 7.05 6.04 4.34
C GLU A 21 7.03 5.94 2.80
N GLU A 22 7.08 4.73 2.26
CA GLU A 22 6.96 4.48 0.82
C GLU A 22 5.56 4.84 0.29
N HIS A 23 4.50 4.56 1.05
CA HIS A 23 3.14 4.98 0.71
C HIS A 23 2.99 6.50 0.76
N VAL A 24 3.54 7.17 1.79
CA VAL A 24 3.52 8.63 1.91
C VAL A 24 4.30 9.29 0.77
N HIS A 25 5.49 8.81 0.44
CA HIS A 25 6.26 9.33 -0.70
C HIS A 25 5.59 9.07 -2.05
N ALA A 26 4.85 7.98 -2.21
CA ALA A 26 4.05 7.75 -3.40
C ALA A 26 2.88 8.75 -3.49
N LEU A 27 2.23 9.05 -2.36
CA LEU A 27 1.16 10.04 -2.26
C LEU A 27 1.66 11.46 -2.57
N GLU A 28 2.78 11.89 -1.98
CA GLU A 28 3.39 13.20 -2.22
C GLU A 28 3.66 13.41 -3.73
N ARG A 29 4.31 12.43 -4.36
CA ARG A 29 4.58 12.48 -5.81
C ARG A 29 3.30 12.51 -6.65
N ALA A 30 2.24 11.84 -6.21
CA ALA A 30 0.97 11.89 -6.92
C ALA A 30 0.31 13.28 -6.81
N ILE A 31 0.39 13.91 -5.64
CA ILE A 31 -0.09 15.29 -5.43
C ILE A 31 0.71 16.28 -6.27
N ASP A 32 2.04 16.17 -6.30
CA ASP A 32 2.89 17.02 -7.13
C ASP A 32 2.52 16.94 -8.61
N ARG A 33 2.21 15.72 -9.10
CA ARG A 33 1.74 15.51 -10.47
C ARG A 33 0.34 16.04 -10.71
N LEU A 34 -0.56 15.96 -9.73
CA LEU A 34 -1.91 16.52 -9.82
C LEU A 34 -1.91 18.05 -9.95
N ASN A 35 -0.84 18.72 -9.47
CA ASN A 35 -0.67 20.16 -9.61
C ASN A 35 -0.17 20.59 -11.00
N ASP A 36 0.11 19.66 -11.93
CA ASP A 36 0.56 19.99 -13.29
C ASP A 36 -0.59 20.62 -14.10
N PRO A 37 -0.46 21.88 -14.58
CA PRO A 37 -1.49 22.55 -15.36
C PRO A 37 -1.74 21.91 -16.74
N ASN A 38 -0.83 21.07 -17.23
CA ASN A 38 -0.99 20.35 -18.51
C ASN A 38 -1.61 18.96 -18.33
N LEU A 39 -1.97 18.58 -17.11
CA LEU A 39 -2.52 17.27 -16.81
C LEU A 39 -3.93 17.13 -17.41
N SER A 40 -4.15 16.05 -18.16
CA SER A 40 -5.47 15.75 -18.69
C SER A 40 -6.43 15.35 -17.56
N LEU A 41 -7.72 15.67 -17.68
CA LEU A 41 -8.72 15.30 -16.68
C LEU A 41 -8.74 13.79 -16.41
N LYS A 42 -8.55 12.97 -17.46
CA LYS A 42 -8.51 11.52 -17.33
C LYS A 42 -7.32 11.08 -16.48
N ASP A 43 -6.11 11.59 -16.80
CA ASP A 43 -4.90 11.22 -16.09
C ASP A 43 -4.91 11.76 -14.65
N GLY A 44 -5.47 12.95 -14.44
CA GLY A 44 -5.72 13.50 -13.11
C GLY A 44 -6.67 12.65 -12.27
N MET A 45 -7.74 12.13 -12.87
CA MET A 45 -8.65 11.21 -12.17
C MET A 45 -7.95 9.88 -11.82
N ASP A 46 -7.11 9.35 -12.71
CA ASP A 46 -6.35 8.13 -12.46
C ASP A 46 -5.31 8.35 -11.34
N LEU A 47 -4.56 9.46 -11.38
CA LEU A 47 -3.61 9.86 -10.32
C LEU A 47 -4.30 10.07 -8.98
N TYR A 48 -5.48 10.72 -8.96
CA TYR A 48 -6.25 10.92 -7.74
C TYR A 48 -6.65 9.59 -7.10
N LYS A 49 -7.14 8.63 -7.89
CA LYS A 49 -7.50 7.29 -7.38
C LYS A 49 -6.28 6.58 -6.79
N THR A 50 -5.13 6.67 -7.47
CA THR A 50 -3.88 6.10 -6.96
C THR A 50 -3.45 6.78 -5.65
N ALA A 51 -3.49 8.11 -5.59
CA ALA A 51 -3.17 8.88 -4.38
C ALA A 51 -4.06 8.45 -3.21
N MET A 52 -5.38 8.35 -3.43
CA MET A 52 -6.32 7.90 -2.40
C MET A 52 -6.04 6.48 -1.93
N GLN A 53 -5.64 5.56 -2.82
CA GLN A 53 -5.26 4.21 -2.43
C GLN A 53 -4.01 4.19 -1.55
N GLU A 54 -2.97 4.93 -1.92
CA GLU A 54 -1.73 5.02 -1.13
C GLU A 54 -2.01 5.64 0.25
N LEU A 55 -2.86 6.67 0.32
CA LEU A 55 -3.30 7.29 1.59
C LEU A 55 -4.02 6.29 2.50
N VAL A 56 -5.00 5.54 1.97
CA VAL A 56 -5.74 4.53 2.75
C VAL A 56 -4.82 3.44 3.28
N LEU A 57 -3.84 3.00 2.48
CA LEU A 57 -2.87 1.98 2.90
C LEU A 57 -1.95 2.52 4.01
N ALA A 58 -1.47 3.77 3.89
CA ALA A 58 -0.69 4.43 4.92
C ALA A 58 -1.47 4.56 6.24
N GLN A 59 -2.72 5.02 6.18
CA GLN A 59 -3.60 5.11 7.36
C GLN A 59 -3.78 3.75 8.05
N LYS A 60 -4.00 2.71 7.26
CA LYS A 60 -4.17 1.34 7.77
C LYS A 60 -2.91 0.83 8.50
N LEU A 61 -1.72 1.21 8.03
CA LEU A 61 -0.46 0.88 8.72
C LEU A 61 -0.37 1.59 10.08
N LEU A 62 -0.77 2.85 10.16
CA LEU A 62 -0.82 3.58 11.44
C LEU A 62 -1.84 3.00 12.42
N GLU A 63 -3.04 2.66 11.93
CA GLU A 63 -4.07 2.01 12.75
C GLU A 63 -3.57 0.67 13.31
N ASN A 64 -2.91 -0.14 12.48
CA ASN A 64 -2.33 -1.41 12.94
C ASN A 64 -1.23 -1.18 13.99
N ALA A 65 -0.34 -0.21 13.78
CA ALA A 65 0.71 0.13 14.74
C ALA A 65 0.13 0.62 16.07
N TYR A 66 -0.94 1.41 16.02
CA TYR A 66 -1.67 1.85 17.21
C TYR A 66 -2.31 0.69 17.96
N LEU A 67 -2.98 -0.24 17.25
CA LEU A 67 -3.56 -1.44 17.86
C LEU A 67 -2.51 -2.37 18.48
N GLU A 68 -1.33 -2.49 17.86
CA GLU A 68 -0.20 -3.23 18.42
C GLU A 68 0.31 -2.55 19.69
N TYR A 69 0.44 -1.22 19.69
CA TYR A 69 0.81 -0.44 20.86
C TYR A 69 -0.20 -0.63 22.01
N GLU A 70 -1.51 -0.55 21.76
CA GLU A 70 -2.54 -0.75 22.77
C GLU A 70 -2.45 -2.14 23.43
N LYS A 71 -2.18 -3.19 22.64
CA LYS A 71 -1.99 -4.55 23.17
C LYS A 71 -0.77 -4.69 24.08
N LEU A 72 0.27 -3.91 23.82
CA LEU A 72 1.46 -3.85 24.68
C LEU A 72 1.20 -3.04 25.95
N GLN A 73 0.27 -2.07 25.90
CA GLN A 73 -0.11 -1.23 27.02
C GLN A 73 -1.13 -1.88 27.95
N THR A 74 -1.92 -2.85 27.50
CA THR A 74 -2.70 -3.70 28.42
C THR A 74 -1.71 -4.55 29.22
N PRO A 75 -1.45 -4.23 30.49
CA PRO A 75 -0.63 -5.09 31.33
C PRO A 75 -1.41 -6.41 31.43
N ASP A 76 -0.70 -7.52 31.57
CA ASP A 76 -1.25 -8.69 32.23
C ASP A 76 -1.89 -8.23 33.56
N GLN A 77 -3.20 -7.97 33.56
CA GLN A 77 -4.01 -8.04 34.77
C GLN A 77 -4.15 -9.53 35.11
N LYS A 78 -3.01 -10.10 35.52
CA LYS A 78 -2.91 -11.32 36.31
C LYS A 78 -2.08 -10.99 37.53
N ALA A 79 -2.78 -10.54 38.58
CA ALA A 79 -2.42 -10.76 39.96
C ALA A 79 -3.73 -10.94 40.74
#